data_AF-A0A517T5A5-F1
#
_entry.id   AF-A0A517T5A5-F1
#
_cell.length_a   1.000
_cell.length_b   1.000
_cell.length_c   1.000
_cell.angle_alpha   90.00
_cell.angle_beta   90.00
_cell.angle_gamma   90.00
#
_symmetry.space_group_name_H-M   'P 1'
#
loop_
_entity.id
_entity.type
_entity.pdbx_description
1 polymer ?
#
loop_
_entity_poly.entity_id
_entity_poly.type
_entity_poly.pdbx_seq_one_letter_code
_entity_poly.pdbx_strand_id
1 'polypeptide(L)'
;MLKVQAEGLFHRVNVPQQFPELQSNTIYSIPLDLGELLKDQAFTGKPFSTKLKQYFELCRLCDLHAGAAVVFQDSLLEYKDLVDYAKPVFNEDQAKSVGKNIAELEFIMSLYETRSSPFIMQRQAYLGWLLTCHDFLEEHDALIRQHGRQISKNGFPQFVQSSGSISRRNPIHSKEAQFVDDFYKFYLHWHLQGMTAPYMPVPLAPQFPSLAASRNCLGEGNTTASVPSIYAITGSGTFLETLEDALRSGSDNDHLSEWMKIVAHENTAKNRFKAFARRFKIQHYWRVLSFHLADEIYRKSGKIRVCLAEYIGVSEDSIRNDERSIEESLGSDWKKRFVIPS
;
A
#
# COMPACT_ATOMS: atom_id res chain seq x y z
N MET A 1 9.02 10.19 25.31
CA MET A 1 8.84 8.77 24.94
C MET A 1 7.55 8.70 24.13
N LEU A 2 7.65 8.59 22.80
CA LEU A 2 6.50 8.52 21.90
C LEU A 2 5.78 7.18 22.13
N LYS A 3 4.72 7.17 22.96
CA LYS A 3 3.68 6.14 22.84
C LYS A 3 2.83 6.53 21.64
N VAL A 4 3.27 6.07 20.47
CA VAL A 4 2.46 6.05 19.26
C VAL A 4 1.22 5.22 19.61
N GLN A 5 0.05 5.84 19.65
CA GLN A 5 -1.24 5.15 19.77
C GLN A 5 -1.47 4.35 18.47
N ALA A 6 -0.84 3.18 18.40
CA ALA A 6 -1.06 2.17 17.38
C ALA A 6 -1.33 0.81 18.03
N GLU A 7 -1.95 0.83 19.22
CA GLU A 7 -2.27 -0.38 20.00
C GLU A 7 -3.39 -1.24 19.38
N GLY A 8 -3.86 -0.92 18.17
CA GLY A 8 -4.93 -1.67 17.49
C GLY A 8 -4.56 -2.34 16.16
N LEU A 9 -3.32 -2.24 15.66
CA LEU A 9 -2.96 -2.67 14.30
C LEU A 9 -1.70 -3.54 14.19
N PHE A 10 -1.09 -3.92 15.31
CA PHE A 10 0.15 -4.70 15.29
C PHE A 10 -0.01 -6.00 16.09
N HIS A 11 -0.08 -7.11 15.37
CA HIS A 11 0.10 -8.43 15.97
C HIS A 11 1.60 -8.70 16.07
N ARG A 12 2.11 -8.82 17.30
CA ARG A 12 3.49 -9.26 17.52
C ARG A 12 3.59 -10.75 17.24
N VAL A 13 4.52 -11.13 16.38
CA VAL A 13 4.84 -12.52 16.06
C VAL A 13 6.36 -12.67 16.17
N ASN A 14 6.82 -13.67 16.94
CA ASN A 14 8.24 -14.00 17.08
C ASN A 14 8.76 -14.69 15.80
N VAL A 15 8.83 -13.94 14.70
CA VAL A 15 9.21 -14.42 13.37
C VAL A 15 10.73 -14.68 13.25
N PRO A 16 11.65 -13.79 13.69
CA PRO A 16 13.07 -13.95 13.39
C PRO A 16 13.73 -15.18 14.02
N GLN A 17 13.20 -15.68 15.14
CA GLN A 17 13.69 -16.92 15.76
C GLN A 17 13.24 -18.18 15.01
N GLN A 18 12.09 -18.11 14.34
CA GLN A 18 11.51 -19.24 13.59
C GLN A 18 12.11 -19.37 12.19
N PHE A 19 12.61 -18.27 11.62
CA PHE A 19 13.13 -18.20 10.26
C PHE A 19 14.55 -17.60 10.20
N PRO A 20 15.57 -18.30 10.73
CA PRO A 20 16.94 -17.77 10.80
C PRO A 20 17.56 -17.51 9.42
N GLU A 21 17.05 -18.11 8.34
CA GLU A 21 17.54 -17.86 6.98
C GLU A 21 16.94 -16.59 6.34
N LEU A 22 15.95 -15.96 7.00
CA LEU A 22 15.28 -14.73 6.53
C LEU A 22 15.72 -13.48 7.32
N GLN A 23 16.88 -13.54 7.99
CA GLN A 23 17.44 -12.48 8.86
C GLN A 23 17.51 -11.10 8.17
N SER A 24 16.41 -10.37 8.27
CA SER A 24 16.25 -9.00 7.83
C SER A 24 15.34 -8.30 8.84
N ASN A 25 15.60 -7.01 9.09
CA ASN A 25 14.69 -6.18 9.87
C ASN A 25 13.32 -6.03 9.20
N THR A 26 13.22 -6.35 7.90
CA THR A 26 11.99 -6.30 7.10
C THR A 26 11.90 -7.53 6.21
N ILE A 27 10.89 -8.36 6.42
CA ILE A 27 10.63 -9.57 5.63
C ILE A 27 9.28 -9.42 4.94
N TYR A 28 9.28 -9.36 3.62
CA TYR A 28 8.05 -9.30 2.83
C TYR A 28 7.49 -10.68 2.54
N SER A 29 6.17 -10.83 2.53
CA SER A 29 5.45 -12.05 2.14
C SER A 29 4.60 -11.82 0.89
N ILE A 30 4.38 -12.90 0.15
CA ILE A 30 3.33 -12.96 -0.87
C ILE A 30 2.05 -13.55 -0.27
N PRO A 31 0.87 -13.33 -0.89
CA PRO A 31 -0.37 -14.00 -0.52
C PRO A 31 -0.23 -15.52 -0.58
N LEU A 32 -0.88 -16.24 0.34
CA LEU A 32 -0.78 -17.70 0.44
C LEU A 32 -1.23 -18.40 -0.85
N ASP A 33 -2.33 -17.95 -1.43
CA ASP A 33 -2.86 -18.51 -2.69
C ASP A 33 -1.84 -18.43 -3.84
N LEU A 34 -1.13 -17.29 -3.97
CA LEU A 34 -0.04 -17.16 -4.94
C LEU A 34 1.13 -18.10 -4.58
N GLY A 35 1.41 -18.28 -3.30
CA GLY A 35 2.43 -19.21 -2.82
C GLY A 35 2.15 -20.67 -3.20
N GLU A 36 0.91 -21.13 -3.02
CA GLU A 36 0.49 -22.48 -3.40
C GLU A 36 0.53 -22.68 -4.93
N LEU A 37 0.09 -21.69 -5.72
CA LEU A 37 0.23 -21.72 -7.18
C LEU A 37 1.71 -21.87 -7.62
N LEU A 38 2.60 -21.12 -6.97
CA LEU A 38 4.04 -21.22 -7.25
C LEU A 38 4.59 -22.60 -6.87
N LYS A 39 4.16 -23.17 -5.74
CA LYS A 39 4.56 -24.51 -5.30
C LYS A 39 4.12 -25.57 -6.32
N ASP A 40 2.88 -25.47 -6.79
CA ASP A 40 2.27 -26.45 -7.68
C ASP A 40 2.69 -26.35 -9.14
N GLN A 41 3.17 -25.17 -9.59
CA GLN A 41 3.49 -24.96 -11.01
C GLN A 41 4.96 -24.58 -11.24
N ALA A 42 5.51 -23.67 -10.42
CA ALA A 42 6.88 -23.18 -10.55
C ALA A 42 7.92 -24.09 -9.89
N PHE A 43 7.59 -24.69 -8.74
CA PHE A 43 8.52 -25.48 -7.93
C PHE A 43 8.32 -27.00 -8.02
N THR A 44 7.57 -27.48 -9.02
CA THR A 44 7.31 -28.91 -9.27
C THR A 44 8.58 -29.75 -9.47
N GLY A 45 8.59 -30.95 -8.90
CA GLY A 45 9.54 -32.01 -9.26
C GLY A 45 10.92 -31.92 -8.59
N LYS A 46 11.11 -31.00 -7.64
CA LYS A 46 12.32 -30.96 -6.80
C LYS A 46 11.93 -30.86 -5.32
N PRO A 47 12.69 -31.49 -4.41
CA PRO A 47 12.50 -31.25 -2.99
C PRO A 47 12.76 -29.77 -2.70
N PHE A 48 11.90 -29.17 -1.88
CA PHE A 48 12.07 -27.78 -1.49
C PHE A 48 13.30 -27.63 -0.60
N SER A 49 14.09 -26.59 -0.87
CA SER A 49 15.16 -26.15 0.04
C SER A 49 14.57 -25.74 1.39
N THR A 50 15.42 -25.72 2.42
CA THR A 50 15.03 -25.24 3.76
C THR A 50 14.48 -23.82 3.69
N LYS A 51 15.17 -22.93 2.98
CA LYS A 51 14.75 -21.54 2.73
C LYS A 51 13.36 -21.44 2.12
N LEU A 52 13.08 -22.23 1.08
CA LEU A 52 11.78 -22.20 0.39
C LEU A 52 10.65 -22.69 1.32
N LYS A 53 10.89 -23.75 2.11
CA LYS A 53 9.92 -24.23 3.11
C LYS A 53 9.65 -23.18 4.18
N GLN A 54 10.70 -22.56 4.71
CA GLN A 54 10.60 -21.48 5.69
C GLN A 54 9.81 -20.29 5.15
N TYR A 55 10.07 -19.91 3.89
CA TYR A 55 9.36 -18.81 3.25
C TYR A 55 7.86 -19.08 3.06
N PHE A 56 7.47 -20.29 2.67
CA PHE A 56 6.04 -20.62 2.55
C PHE A 56 5.33 -20.73 3.90
N GLU A 57 6.01 -21.20 4.95
CA GLU A 57 5.44 -21.17 6.29
C GLU A 57 5.25 -19.73 6.79
N LEU A 58 6.17 -18.82 6.45
CA LEU A 58 5.97 -17.39 6.69
C LEU A 58 4.75 -16.85 5.95
N CYS A 59 4.56 -17.19 4.67
CA CYS A 59 3.38 -16.75 3.90
C CYS A 59 2.09 -17.22 4.57
N ARG A 60 2.06 -18.47 5.07
CA ARG A 60 0.93 -19.01 5.83
C ARG A 60 0.68 -18.25 7.13
N LEU A 61 1.73 -17.95 7.89
CA LEU A 61 1.64 -17.14 9.10
C LEU A 61 1.05 -15.76 8.81
N CYS A 62 1.56 -15.08 7.78
CA CYS A 62 1.08 -13.77 7.38
C CYS A 62 -0.40 -13.78 6.96
N ASP A 63 -0.84 -14.82 6.24
CA ASP A 63 -2.22 -14.97 5.77
C ASP A 63 -3.21 -15.15 6.94
N LEU A 64 -2.83 -15.91 7.97
CA LEU A 64 -3.61 -16.08 9.21
C LEU A 64 -3.84 -14.77 9.97
N HIS A 65 -3.02 -13.74 9.70
CA HIS A 65 -3.10 -12.43 10.33
C HIS A 65 -3.58 -11.36 9.35
N ALA A 66 -4.79 -11.58 8.79
CA ALA A 66 -5.51 -10.61 7.94
C ALA A 66 -4.73 -10.17 6.69
N GLY A 67 -3.94 -11.07 6.10
CA GLY A 67 -3.17 -10.78 4.89
C GLY A 67 -2.02 -9.81 5.15
N ALA A 68 -1.31 -9.98 6.27
CA ALA A 68 -0.07 -9.25 6.52
C ALA A 68 0.89 -9.43 5.33
N ALA A 69 1.55 -8.34 4.92
CA ALA A 69 2.45 -8.36 3.77
C ALA A 69 3.92 -8.17 4.18
N VAL A 70 4.15 -7.75 5.43
CA VAL A 70 5.48 -7.44 5.96
C VAL A 70 5.60 -7.89 7.39
N VAL A 71 6.76 -8.43 7.74
CA VAL A 71 7.24 -8.55 9.10
C VAL A 71 8.31 -7.49 9.32
N PHE A 72 8.10 -6.60 10.29
CA PHE A 72 9.05 -5.56 10.66
C PHE A 72 9.26 -5.57 12.17
N GLN A 73 10.51 -5.73 12.63
CA GLN A 73 10.84 -5.75 14.07
C GLN A 73 9.84 -6.61 14.90
N ASP A 74 9.66 -7.88 14.53
CA ASP A 74 8.73 -8.82 15.20
C ASP A 74 7.24 -8.46 15.13
N SER A 75 6.86 -7.53 14.26
CA SER A 75 5.47 -7.10 14.09
C SER A 75 4.99 -7.44 12.68
N LEU A 76 3.81 -8.05 12.59
CA LEU A 76 3.11 -8.23 11.33
C LEU A 76 2.42 -6.92 10.94
N LEU A 77 2.74 -6.43 9.75
CA LEU A 77 2.17 -5.22 9.20
C LEU A 77 1.25 -5.58 8.02
N GLU A 78 0.00 -5.16 8.13
CA GLU A 78 -0.95 -5.19 7.02
C GLU A 78 -0.59 -4.15 5.97
N TYR A 79 -0.90 -4.47 4.72
CA TYR A 79 -0.85 -3.49 3.64
C TYR A 79 -2.01 -3.68 2.68
N LYS A 80 -3.09 -3.00 3.01
CA LYS A 80 -4.43 -3.16 2.44
C LYS A 80 -4.49 -2.90 0.94
N ASP A 81 -3.50 -2.23 0.36
CA ASP A 81 -3.45 -1.95 -1.07
C ASP A 81 -3.05 -3.16 -1.92
N LEU A 82 -2.39 -4.17 -1.35
CA LEU A 82 -2.05 -5.40 -2.10
C LEU A 82 -3.21 -6.38 -2.23
N VAL A 83 -4.15 -6.32 -1.29
CA VAL A 83 -5.28 -7.24 -1.23
C VAL A 83 -6.46 -6.59 -1.95
N ASP A 84 -7.21 -7.38 -2.70
CA ASP A 84 -8.49 -6.91 -3.22
C ASP A 84 -9.44 -6.69 -2.04
N TYR A 85 -10.23 -5.61 -2.11
CA TYR A 85 -11.16 -5.29 -1.03
C TYR A 85 -12.14 -6.46 -0.82
N ALA A 86 -11.98 -7.16 0.29
CA ALA A 86 -12.95 -8.14 0.75
C ALA A 86 -14.00 -7.42 1.58
N LYS A 87 -15.27 -7.58 1.20
CA LYS A 87 -16.38 -7.06 2.00
C LYS A 87 -16.31 -7.71 3.40
N PRO A 88 -16.16 -6.92 4.48
CA PRO A 88 -16.14 -7.48 5.82
C PRO A 88 -17.46 -8.18 6.12
N VAL A 89 -17.35 -9.36 6.71
CA VAL A 89 -18.48 -10.16 7.16
C VAL A 89 -18.69 -9.88 8.65
N PHE A 90 -19.92 -9.51 9.01
CA PHE A 90 -20.28 -9.17 10.39
C PHE A 90 -21.05 -10.31 11.03
N ASN A 91 -20.70 -10.64 12.26
CA ASN A 91 -21.53 -11.51 13.10
C ASN A 91 -22.48 -10.69 13.98
N GLU A 92 -23.42 -11.38 14.65
CA GLU A 92 -24.42 -10.74 15.53
C GLU A 92 -23.79 -9.92 16.66
N ASP A 93 -22.67 -10.38 17.23
CA ASP A 93 -21.97 -9.70 18.31
C ASP A 93 -21.35 -8.37 17.85
N GLN A 94 -20.73 -8.36 16.67
CA GLN A 94 -20.20 -7.16 16.04
C GLN A 94 -21.32 -6.18 15.71
N ALA A 95 -22.45 -6.67 15.17
CA ALA A 95 -23.62 -5.84 14.91
C ALA A 95 -24.16 -5.19 16.19
N LYS A 96 -24.31 -5.98 17.26
CA LYS A 96 -24.74 -5.51 18.56
C LYS A 96 -23.77 -4.49 19.16
N SER A 97 -22.46 -4.68 18.99
CA SER A 97 -21.43 -3.77 19.54
C SER A 97 -21.53 -2.34 18.97
N VAL A 98 -21.99 -2.19 17.72
CA VAL A 98 -22.19 -0.89 17.07
C VAL A 98 -23.65 -0.41 17.11
N GLY A 99 -24.52 -1.14 17.84
CA GLY A 99 -25.94 -0.81 17.99
C GLY A 99 -26.73 -0.89 16.69
N LYS A 100 -26.36 -1.83 15.80
CA LYS A 100 -27.01 -2.06 14.51
C LYS A 100 -27.44 -3.52 14.39
N ASN A 101 -28.44 -3.80 13.56
CA ASN A 101 -28.70 -5.17 13.12
C ASN A 101 -27.83 -5.54 11.91
N ILE A 102 -27.76 -6.83 11.57
CA ILE A 102 -26.92 -7.34 10.46
C ILE A 102 -27.32 -6.67 9.14
N ALA A 103 -28.62 -6.55 8.83
CA ALA A 103 -29.08 -5.96 7.58
C ALA A 103 -28.70 -4.48 7.44
N GLU A 104 -28.77 -3.71 8.53
CA GLU A 104 -28.28 -2.33 8.56
C GLU A 104 -26.78 -2.24 8.29
N LEU A 105 -25.98 -3.15 8.88
CA LEU A 105 -24.55 -3.19 8.62
C LEU A 105 -24.24 -3.59 7.19
N GLU A 106 -24.91 -4.61 6.65
CA GLU A 106 -24.73 -5.02 5.26
C GLU A 106 -25.07 -3.89 4.28
N PHE A 107 -26.11 -3.11 4.57
CA PHE A 107 -26.47 -1.92 3.80
C PHE A 107 -25.42 -0.81 3.91
N ILE A 108 -24.98 -0.46 5.12
CA ILE A 108 -23.91 0.53 5.35
C ILE A 108 -22.63 0.12 4.62
N MET A 109 -22.30 -1.17 4.64
CA MET A 109 -21.10 -1.70 4.01
C MET A 109 -21.22 -1.75 2.50
N SER A 110 -22.39 -2.07 1.96
CA SER A 110 -22.66 -1.96 0.53
C SER A 110 -22.55 -0.52 0.04
N LEU A 111 -23.05 0.45 0.82
CA LEU A 111 -22.87 1.87 0.54
C LEU A 111 -21.39 2.28 0.61
N TYR A 112 -20.68 1.83 1.64
CA TYR A 112 -19.26 2.10 1.80
C TYR A 112 -18.46 1.52 0.62
N GLU A 113 -18.71 0.29 0.22
CA GLU A 113 -18.07 -0.38 -0.91
C GLU A 113 -18.34 0.36 -2.21
N THR A 114 -19.60 0.71 -2.48
CA THR A 114 -20.00 1.48 -3.67
C THR A 114 -19.28 2.83 -3.73
N ARG A 115 -19.09 3.49 -2.58
CA ARG A 115 -18.46 4.82 -2.49
C ARG A 115 -16.94 4.77 -2.44
N SER A 116 -16.35 3.75 -1.83
CA SER A 116 -14.91 3.63 -1.59
C SER A 116 -14.17 2.89 -2.71
N SER A 117 -14.83 1.94 -3.39
CA SER A 117 -14.23 1.12 -4.45
C SER A 117 -13.53 1.94 -5.55
N PRO A 118 -14.12 3.05 -6.07
CA PRO A 118 -13.42 3.90 -7.03
C PRO A 118 -12.10 4.46 -6.51
N PHE A 119 -12.04 4.81 -5.23
CA PHE A 119 -10.83 5.35 -4.60
C PHE A 119 -9.80 4.25 -4.32
N ILE A 120 -10.21 3.04 -3.95
CA ILE A 120 -9.30 1.91 -3.73
C ILE A 120 -8.53 1.60 -5.02
N MET A 121 -9.23 1.47 -6.15
CA MET A 121 -8.60 1.21 -7.44
C MET A 121 -7.68 2.36 -7.88
N GLN A 122 -8.10 3.61 -7.69
CA GLN A 122 -7.25 4.77 -8.00
C GLN A 122 -6.02 4.84 -7.10
N ARG A 123 -6.15 4.48 -5.82
CA ARG A 123 -5.04 4.42 -4.87
C ARG A 123 -4.02 3.37 -5.27
N GLN A 124 -4.46 2.16 -5.63
CA GLN A 124 -3.59 1.11 -6.18
C GLN A 124 -2.94 1.53 -7.50
N ALA A 125 -3.68 2.20 -8.37
CA ALA A 125 -3.14 2.73 -9.62
C ALA A 125 -2.08 3.81 -9.37
N TYR A 126 -2.31 4.69 -8.40
CA TYR A 126 -1.34 5.71 -8.00
C TYR A 126 -0.05 5.07 -7.49
N LEU A 127 -0.17 4.03 -6.66
CA LEU A 127 0.98 3.23 -6.22
C LEU A 127 1.74 2.58 -7.38
N GLY A 128 1.01 2.05 -8.36
CA GLY A 128 1.61 1.48 -9.56
C GLY A 128 2.38 2.50 -10.38
N TRP A 129 1.85 3.72 -10.49
CA TRP A 129 2.52 4.84 -11.15
C TRP A 129 3.73 5.34 -10.34
N LEU A 130 3.57 5.58 -9.03
CA LEU A 130 4.65 6.04 -8.15
C LEU A 130 5.86 5.11 -8.22
N LEU A 131 5.64 3.79 -8.14
CA LEU A 131 6.73 2.82 -8.21
C LEU A 131 7.35 2.69 -9.61
N THR A 132 6.83 3.40 -10.62
CA THR A 132 7.44 3.58 -11.95
C THR A 132 7.94 5.01 -12.21
N CYS A 133 7.67 5.95 -11.30
CA CYS A 133 8.05 7.36 -11.42
C CYS A 133 9.52 7.53 -10.97
N HIS A 134 10.37 8.05 -11.86
CA HIS A 134 11.79 8.19 -11.60
C HIS A 134 12.07 9.15 -10.44
N ASP A 135 11.50 10.36 -10.49
CA ASP A 135 11.69 11.41 -9.49
C ASP A 135 11.30 10.92 -8.08
N PHE A 136 10.14 10.24 -7.97
CA PHE A 136 9.71 9.62 -6.71
C PHE A 136 10.75 8.64 -6.18
N LEU A 137 11.20 7.72 -7.03
CA LEU A 137 12.12 6.66 -6.60
C LEU A 137 13.50 7.21 -6.24
N GLU A 138 13.99 8.25 -6.91
CA GLU A 138 15.27 8.89 -6.56
C GLU A 138 15.20 9.57 -5.18
N GLU A 139 14.18 10.40 -4.96
CA GLU A 139 13.95 11.06 -3.67
C GLU A 139 13.76 10.04 -2.55
N HIS A 140 12.93 9.03 -2.80
CA HIS A 140 12.66 7.93 -1.91
C HIS A 140 13.95 7.19 -1.50
N ASP A 141 14.74 6.76 -2.49
CA ASP A 141 15.96 5.99 -2.24
C ASP A 141 17.03 6.87 -1.55
N ALA A 142 17.07 8.17 -1.82
CA ALA A 142 17.90 9.13 -1.08
C ALA A 142 17.47 9.23 0.39
N LEU A 143 16.17 9.35 0.64
CA LEU A 143 15.59 9.49 1.98
C LEU A 143 15.85 8.24 2.85
N ILE A 144 15.68 7.04 2.28
CA ILE A 144 15.99 5.79 3.00
C ILE A 144 17.49 5.67 3.30
N ARG A 145 18.36 6.00 2.34
CA ARG A 145 19.82 5.95 2.58
C ARG A 145 20.25 6.94 3.66
N GLN A 146 19.67 8.14 3.67
CA GLN A 146 19.98 9.18 4.65
C GLN A 146 19.57 8.78 6.07
N HIS A 147 18.41 8.12 6.21
CA HIS A 147 17.80 7.84 7.52
C HIS A 147 17.75 6.34 7.88
N GLY A 148 18.52 5.50 7.20
CA GLY A 148 18.48 4.04 7.33
C GLY A 148 18.58 3.54 8.78
N ARG A 149 19.50 4.12 9.56
CA ARG A 149 19.68 3.77 10.98
C ARG A 149 18.46 4.13 11.82
N GLN A 150 17.85 5.28 11.59
CA GLN A 150 16.65 5.75 12.29
C GLN A 150 15.45 4.87 11.91
N ILE A 151 15.32 4.50 10.64
CA ILE A 151 14.27 3.58 10.17
C ILE A 151 14.46 2.21 10.83
N SER A 152 15.67 1.64 10.80
CA SER A 152 15.97 0.36 11.43
C SER A 152 15.70 0.35 12.93
N LYS A 153 15.82 1.50 13.61
CA LYS A 153 15.57 1.63 15.05
C LYS A 153 14.09 1.91 15.38
N ASN A 154 13.47 2.86 14.67
CA ASN A 154 12.19 3.47 15.05
C ASN A 154 11.04 3.13 14.09
N GLY A 155 11.32 2.47 12.96
CA GLY A 155 10.38 2.34 11.85
C GLY A 155 10.20 3.64 11.07
N PHE A 156 9.24 3.62 10.14
CA PHE A 156 8.86 4.80 9.37
C PHE A 156 7.95 5.72 10.20
N PRO A 157 8.14 7.05 10.13
CA PRO A 157 7.21 8.00 10.73
C PRO A 157 5.79 7.80 10.17
N GLN A 158 4.79 7.75 11.05
CA GLN A 158 3.38 7.70 10.68
C GLN A 158 2.72 9.03 11.02
N PHE A 159 2.02 9.63 10.05
CA PHE A 159 1.27 10.86 10.28
C PHE A 159 -0.21 10.53 10.42
N VAL A 160 -0.71 10.61 11.66
CA VAL A 160 -2.14 10.47 11.93
C VAL A 160 -2.78 11.83 11.69
N GLN A 161 -3.55 11.94 10.60
CA GLN A 161 -4.39 13.11 10.38
C GLN A 161 -5.53 13.10 11.41
N SER A 162 -5.32 13.78 12.53
CA SER A 162 -6.41 14.11 13.44
C SER A 162 -7.17 15.29 12.86
N SER A 163 -8.50 15.17 12.76
CA SER A 163 -9.44 16.06 12.07
C SER A 163 -9.56 17.50 12.61
N GLY A 164 -8.50 18.08 13.18
CA GLY A 164 -8.54 19.44 13.72
C GLY A 164 -7.20 20.13 14.01
N SER A 165 -6.05 19.43 14.02
CA SER A 165 -4.73 20.08 13.95
C SER A 165 -3.64 19.02 13.79
N ILE A 166 -2.64 19.30 12.95
CA ILE A 166 -1.34 18.62 13.03
C ILE A 166 -0.67 19.18 14.28
N SER A 167 -1.05 18.68 15.45
CA SER A 167 -0.44 19.06 16.71
C SER A 167 1.01 18.56 16.74
N ARG A 168 1.97 19.43 16.44
CA ARG A 168 3.42 19.24 16.71
C ARG A 168 3.66 19.20 18.23
N ARG A 169 3.19 18.16 18.93
CA ARG A 169 3.34 18.05 20.39
C ARG A 169 4.55 17.21 20.73
N ASN A 170 5.71 17.88 20.75
CA ASN A 170 6.80 17.81 21.74
C ASN A 170 8.09 18.35 21.10
N PRO A 171 8.98 19.00 21.88
CA PRO A 171 10.32 19.34 21.41
C PRO A 171 11.10 18.03 21.27
N ILE A 172 11.06 17.48 20.06
CA ILE A 172 11.88 16.34 19.65
C ILE A 172 13.35 16.82 19.63
N HIS A 173 14.29 15.98 20.06
CA HIS A 173 15.72 16.25 19.91
C HIS A 173 16.05 16.62 18.45
N SER A 174 16.93 17.59 18.22
CA SER A 174 17.12 18.20 16.88
C SER A 174 17.32 17.22 15.72
N LYS A 175 18.01 16.09 15.95
CA LYS A 175 18.22 15.05 14.92
C LYS A 175 16.98 14.19 14.65
N GLU A 176 16.21 13.83 15.67
CA GLU A 176 14.94 13.13 15.50
C GLU A 176 13.89 14.07 14.86
N ALA A 177 13.97 15.37 15.14
CA ALA A 177 13.12 16.38 14.53
C ALA A 177 13.40 16.49 13.02
N GLN A 178 14.67 16.48 12.60
CA GLN A 178 15.03 16.49 11.18
C GLN A 178 14.55 15.23 10.45
N PHE A 179 14.72 14.05 11.05
CA PHE A 179 14.21 12.79 10.49
C PHE A 179 12.70 12.85 10.22
N VAL A 180 11.91 13.31 11.20
CA VAL A 180 10.45 13.43 11.03
C VAL A 180 10.09 14.51 10.02
N ASP A 181 10.79 15.65 10.00
CA ASP A 181 10.53 16.76 9.08
C ASP A 181 10.84 16.40 7.62
N ASP A 182 11.94 15.66 7.36
CA ASP A 182 12.29 15.20 6.02
C ASP A 182 11.24 14.24 5.46
N PHE A 183 10.79 13.26 6.26
CA PHE A 183 9.71 12.36 5.88
C PHE A 183 8.38 13.09 5.71
N TYR A 184 8.08 14.07 6.56
CA TYR A 184 6.86 14.88 6.43
C TYR A 184 6.82 15.63 5.10
N LYS A 185 7.93 16.26 4.71
CA LYS A 185 8.04 16.97 3.42
C LYS A 185 7.88 16.01 2.25
N PHE A 186 8.56 14.87 2.30
CA PHE A 186 8.46 13.83 1.27
C PHE A 186 7.01 13.33 1.13
N TYR A 187 6.33 13.02 2.24
CA TYR A 187 4.94 12.57 2.21
C TYR A 187 3.97 13.66 1.73
N LEU A 188 4.18 14.91 2.13
CA LEU A 188 3.35 16.02 1.64
C LEU A 188 3.53 16.21 0.13
N HIS A 189 4.78 16.14 -0.36
CA HIS A 189 5.10 16.29 -1.78
C HIS A 189 4.41 15.21 -2.62
N TRP A 190 4.49 13.95 -2.20
CA TRP A 190 3.91 12.79 -2.91
C TRP A 190 2.51 12.39 -2.44
N HIS A 191 1.80 13.27 -1.72
CA HIS A 191 0.44 13.02 -1.20
C HIS A 191 0.29 11.65 -0.51
N LEU A 192 1.23 11.33 0.39
CA LEU A 192 1.26 10.12 1.19
C LEU A 192 0.81 10.39 2.64
N GLN A 193 0.18 9.39 3.25
CA GLN A 193 -0.05 9.34 4.69
C GLN A 193 1.20 8.86 5.45
N GLY A 194 1.98 7.97 4.83
CA GLY A 194 3.14 7.33 5.46
C GLY A 194 3.75 6.26 4.58
N MET A 195 4.56 5.40 5.19
CA MET A 195 5.08 4.17 4.58
C MET A 195 4.97 3.01 5.56
N THR A 196 4.51 1.85 5.11
CA THR A 196 4.53 0.64 5.92
C THR A 196 5.92 -0.01 5.92
N ALA A 197 6.62 0.10 4.79
CA ALA A 197 7.95 -0.46 4.57
C ALA A 197 8.65 0.29 3.41
N PRO A 198 9.97 0.08 3.16
CA PRO A 198 10.74 0.74 2.10
C PRO A 198 10.12 0.77 0.70
N TYR A 199 9.17 -0.08 0.32
CA TYR A 199 8.53 0.01 -1.02
C TYR A 199 7.02 -0.07 -0.94
N MET A 200 6.48 0.36 0.20
CA MET A 200 5.07 0.25 0.52
C MET A 200 4.56 1.61 1.03
N PRO A 201 4.58 2.64 0.16
CA PRO A 201 4.01 3.94 0.50
C PRO A 201 2.50 3.82 0.69
N VAL A 202 1.95 4.59 1.61
CA VAL A 202 0.52 4.61 1.90
C VAL A 202 -0.02 5.93 1.37
N PRO A 203 -0.76 5.98 0.26
CA PRO A 203 -1.27 7.23 -0.27
C PRO A 203 -2.29 7.84 0.69
N LEU A 204 -2.37 9.17 0.66
CA LEU A 204 -3.34 9.88 1.46
C LEU A 204 -4.75 9.44 1.07
N ALA A 205 -5.57 9.00 2.02
CA ALA A 205 -6.94 8.56 1.76
C ALA A 205 -7.91 9.76 1.78
N PRO A 206 -8.99 9.74 0.99
CA PRO A 206 -10.06 10.70 1.16
C PRO A 206 -10.68 10.58 2.56
N GLN A 207 -10.91 11.73 3.19
CA GLN A 207 -11.62 11.81 4.46
C GLN A 207 -13.07 12.14 4.20
N PHE A 208 -13.94 11.20 4.53
CA PHE A 208 -15.38 11.39 4.48
C PHE A 208 -15.94 11.63 5.87
N PRO A 209 -17.02 12.43 5.97
CA PRO A 209 -17.80 12.53 7.19
C PRO A 209 -18.20 11.14 7.68
N SER A 210 -18.07 10.91 8.98
CA SER A 210 -18.52 9.65 9.59
C SER A 210 -20.02 9.47 9.33
N LEU A 211 -20.39 8.33 8.73
CA LEU A 211 -21.80 7.94 8.56
C LEU A 211 -22.46 7.62 9.91
N ALA A 212 -21.67 7.26 10.92
CA ALA A 212 -22.14 7.21 12.28
C ALA A 212 -22.19 8.64 12.83
N ALA A 213 -23.39 9.15 13.10
CA ALA A 213 -23.58 10.43 13.77
C ALA A 213 -22.73 10.43 15.05
N SER A 214 -21.69 11.27 15.10
CA SER A 214 -20.93 11.46 16.33
C SER A 214 -21.88 12.08 17.34
N ARG A 215 -22.20 11.33 18.41
CA ARG A 215 -23.01 11.84 19.54
C ARG A 215 -22.40 13.11 20.18
N ASN A 216 -21.14 13.41 19.85
CA ASN A 216 -20.38 14.55 20.36
C ASN A 216 -20.27 15.72 19.35
N CYS A 217 -20.94 15.68 18.18
CA CYS A 217 -21.07 16.84 17.30
C CYS A 217 -22.14 17.80 17.87
N LEU A 218 -21.88 18.33 19.06
CA LEU A 218 -22.61 19.43 19.67
C LEU A 218 -21.94 20.74 19.21
N GLY A 219 -22.26 21.20 18.00
CA GLY A 219 -21.79 22.50 17.52
C GLY A 219 -21.78 22.64 16.01
N GLU A 220 -22.83 23.28 15.49
CA GLU A 220 -23.00 23.83 14.13
C GLU A 220 -22.94 22.84 12.95
N GLY A 221 -23.93 22.91 12.05
CA GLY A 221 -24.21 21.96 10.96
C GLY A 221 -23.17 21.90 9.82
N ASN A 222 -21.88 22.03 10.14
CA ASN A 222 -20.77 21.95 9.20
C ASN A 222 -20.25 20.52 9.12
N THR A 223 -20.03 20.07 7.90
CA THR A 223 -19.47 18.75 7.60
C THR A 223 -18.32 18.94 6.65
N THR A 224 -17.10 18.58 7.08
CA THR A 224 -15.90 18.69 6.26
C THR A 224 -15.57 17.35 5.61
N ALA A 225 -15.26 17.40 4.31
CA ALA A 225 -14.67 16.28 3.57
C ALA A 225 -13.35 16.77 2.96
N SER A 226 -12.37 15.88 2.86
CA SER A 226 -11.09 16.18 2.22
C SER A 226 -10.79 15.10 1.19
N VAL A 227 -10.55 15.52 -0.05
CA VAL A 227 -10.17 14.62 -1.14
C VAL A 227 -8.81 15.07 -1.66
N PRO A 228 -7.76 14.23 -1.52
CA PRO A 228 -6.45 14.53 -2.08
C PRO A 228 -6.50 14.69 -3.61
N SER A 229 -5.66 15.56 -4.16
CA SER A 229 -5.59 15.86 -5.60
C SER A 229 -5.22 14.65 -6.48
N ILE A 230 -4.66 13.59 -5.88
CA ILE A 230 -4.33 12.34 -6.56
C ILE A 230 -5.54 11.51 -6.98
N TYR A 231 -6.76 11.86 -6.54
CA TYR A 231 -7.98 11.17 -6.93
C TYR A 231 -8.74 11.92 -8.03
N ALA A 232 -9.19 11.17 -9.03
CA ALA A 232 -10.10 11.66 -10.05
C ALA A 232 -11.45 12.00 -9.41
N ILE A 233 -11.87 13.26 -9.56
CA ILE A 233 -13.24 13.67 -9.30
C ILE A 233 -14.08 13.20 -10.49
N THR A 234 -15.10 12.40 -10.21
CA THR A 234 -16.02 11.92 -11.24
C THR A 234 -17.42 12.43 -10.95
N GLY A 235 -18.07 12.96 -11.98
CA GLY A 235 -19.40 13.54 -11.91
C GLY A 235 -19.47 14.80 -12.76
N SER A 236 -20.63 15.46 -12.77
CA SER A 236 -20.84 16.72 -13.46
C SER A 236 -21.54 17.72 -12.55
N GLY A 237 -21.37 19.00 -12.83
CA GLY A 237 -22.02 20.09 -12.11
C GLY A 237 -21.04 21.03 -11.43
N THR A 238 -21.50 22.26 -11.22
CA THR A 238 -20.68 23.40 -10.82
C THR A 238 -19.84 23.16 -9.57
N PHE A 239 -20.36 22.40 -8.58
CA PHE A 239 -19.60 22.09 -7.37
C PHE A 239 -18.38 21.20 -7.65
N LEU A 240 -18.55 20.15 -8.46
CA LEU A 240 -17.46 19.22 -8.78
C LEU A 240 -16.43 19.86 -9.70
N GLU A 241 -16.87 20.68 -10.65
CA GLU A 241 -16.00 21.49 -11.51
C GLU A 241 -15.20 22.50 -10.68
N THR A 242 -15.85 23.22 -9.75
CA THR A 242 -15.16 24.14 -8.83
C THR A 242 -14.15 23.42 -7.95
N LEU A 243 -14.48 22.20 -7.48
CA LEU A 243 -13.57 21.39 -6.68
C LEU A 243 -12.36 20.92 -7.52
N GLU A 244 -12.59 20.49 -8.77
CA GLU A 244 -11.54 20.11 -9.70
C GLU A 244 -10.63 21.30 -10.04
N ASP A 245 -11.21 22.48 -10.31
CA ASP A 245 -10.48 23.72 -10.51
C ASP A 245 -9.67 24.11 -9.28
N ALA A 246 -10.23 24.01 -8.08
CA ALA A 246 -9.51 24.30 -6.84
C ALA A 246 -8.33 23.34 -6.60
N LEU A 247 -8.51 22.05 -6.89
CA LEU A 247 -7.45 21.04 -6.77
C LEU A 247 -6.34 21.20 -7.83
N ARG A 248 -6.67 21.77 -9.00
CA ARG A 248 -5.72 21.94 -10.12
C ARG A 248 -5.06 23.31 -10.21
N SER A 249 -5.74 24.36 -9.74
CA SER A 249 -5.23 25.73 -9.77
C SER A 249 -4.25 26.04 -8.64
N GLY A 250 -4.26 25.23 -7.58
CA GLY A 250 -3.30 25.32 -6.50
C GLY A 250 -2.02 24.55 -6.80
N SER A 251 -0.90 25.26 -6.93
CA SER A 251 0.51 24.80 -6.90
C SER A 251 1.15 24.22 -8.17
N ASP A 252 2.44 24.57 -8.34
CA ASP A 252 3.43 23.92 -9.21
C ASP A 252 3.60 22.44 -8.81
N ASN A 253 2.64 21.59 -9.19
CA ASN A 253 2.72 20.14 -9.02
C ASN A 253 3.34 19.48 -10.26
N ASP A 254 4.44 20.04 -10.76
CA ASP A 254 5.09 19.55 -11.98
C ASP A 254 5.49 18.07 -11.87
N HIS A 255 5.91 17.65 -10.68
CA HIS A 255 6.25 16.26 -10.34
C HIS A 255 5.05 15.31 -10.41
N LEU A 256 3.82 15.81 -10.26
CA LEU A 256 2.58 15.02 -10.42
C LEU A 256 1.91 15.22 -11.77
N SER A 257 2.48 16.03 -12.66
CA SER A 257 1.82 16.42 -13.92
C SER A 257 1.44 15.21 -14.79
N GLU A 258 2.27 14.17 -14.82
CA GLU A 258 1.93 12.92 -15.53
C GLU A 258 0.73 12.21 -14.90
N TRP A 259 0.72 12.07 -13.57
CA TRP A 259 -0.40 11.48 -12.85
C TRP A 259 -1.68 12.29 -13.05
N MET A 260 -1.61 13.62 -12.95
CA MET A 260 -2.76 14.50 -13.15
C MET A 260 -3.37 14.34 -14.55
N LYS A 261 -2.56 14.11 -15.59
CA LYS A 261 -3.05 13.76 -16.93
C LYS A 261 -3.74 12.39 -16.96
N ILE A 262 -3.30 11.43 -16.16
CA ILE A 262 -3.91 10.10 -16.06
C ILE A 262 -5.28 10.19 -15.35
N VAL A 263 -5.40 10.97 -14.27
CA VAL A 263 -6.64 11.12 -13.51
C VAL A 263 -7.60 12.20 -14.04
N ALA A 264 -7.18 12.95 -15.05
CA ALA A 264 -8.00 14.01 -15.65
C ALA A 264 -9.36 13.48 -16.11
N HIS A 265 -10.42 14.25 -15.86
CA HIS A 265 -11.78 13.89 -16.28
C HIS A 265 -11.87 13.66 -17.80
N GLU A 266 -11.13 14.45 -18.57
CA GLU A 266 -11.03 14.38 -20.03
C GLU A 266 -10.35 13.10 -20.53
N ASN A 267 -9.61 12.39 -19.66
CA ASN A 267 -8.91 11.18 -20.05
C ASN A 267 -9.88 9.99 -20.14
N THR A 268 -10.24 9.64 -21.37
CA THR A 268 -11.12 8.51 -21.67
C THR A 268 -10.45 7.15 -21.46
N ALA A 269 -9.12 7.08 -21.32
CA ALA A 269 -8.36 5.86 -21.16
C ALA A 269 -8.40 5.31 -19.71
N LYS A 270 -9.59 5.16 -19.14
CA LYS A 270 -9.82 4.65 -17.76
C LYS A 270 -9.27 3.23 -17.53
N ASN A 271 -9.04 2.47 -18.60
CA ASN A 271 -8.37 1.17 -18.55
C ASN A 271 -6.94 1.25 -17.99
N ARG A 272 -6.31 2.43 -18.01
CA ARG A 272 -4.96 2.64 -17.46
C ARG A 272 -4.91 2.43 -15.94
N PHE A 273 -5.98 2.73 -15.19
CA PHE A 273 -5.98 2.48 -13.73
C PHE A 273 -5.82 1.00 -13.41
N LYS A 274 -6.56 0.12 -14.09
CA LYS A 274 -6.44 -1.33 -13.91
C LYS A 274 -5.03 -1.83 -14.24
N ALA A 275 -4.40 -1.26 -15.29
CA ALA A 275 -3.03 -1.61 -15.64
C ALA A 275 -2.03 -1.18 -14.56
N PHE A 276 -2.09 0.07 -14.08
CA PHE A 276 -1.21 0.54 -13.01
C PHE A 276 -1.43 -0.22 -11.69
N ALA A 277 -2.68 -0.44 -11.27
CA ALA A 277 -2.99 -1.23 -10.08
C ALA A 277 -2.43 -2.67 -10.18
N ARG A 278 -2.50 -3.27 -11.37
CA ARG A 278 -1.89 -4.58 -11.62
C ARG A 278 -0.36 -4.52 -11.60
N ARG A 279 0.26 -3.51 -12.23
CA ARG A 279 1.71 -3.29 -12.20
C ARG A 279 2.23 -3.16 -10.78
N PHE A 280 1.50 -2.49 -9.90
CA PHE A 280 1.84 -2.40 -8.48
C PHE A 280 1.97 -3.78 -7.83
N LYS A 281 0.94 -4.65 -7.97
CA LYS A 281 0.97 -6.03 -7.46
C LYS A 281 2.12 -6.84 -8.08
N ILE A 282 2.27 -6.78 -9.40
CA ILE A 282 3.35 -7.46 -10.14
C ILE A 282 4.72 -7.04 -9.63
N GLN A 283 4.95 -5.72 -9.48
CA GLN A 283 6.21 -5.19 -8.97
C GLN A 283 6.51 -5.70 -7.58
N HIS A 284 5.52 -5.64 -6.68
CA HIS A 284 5.67 -6.12 -5.32
C HIS A 284 6.03 -7.62 -5.31
N TYR A 285 5.21 -8.48 -5.91
CA TYR A 285 5.45 -9.93 -5.86
C TYR A 285 6.78 -10.33 -6.52
N TRP A 286 7.13 -9.75 -7.66
CA TRP A 286 8.43 -10.03 -8.30
C TRP A 286 9.60 -9.63 -7.43
N ARG A 287 9.53 -8.46 -6.80
CA ARG A 287 10.57 -7.97 -5.90
C ARG A 287 10.68 -8.91 -4.70
N VAL A 288 9.58 -9.24 -4.03
CA VAL A 288 9.58 -10.17 -2.88
C VAL A 288 10.19 -11.52 -3.24
N LEU A 289 9.79 -12.10 -4.37
CA LEU A 289 10.36 -13.36 -4.87
C LEU A 289 11.85 -13.22 -5.20
N SER A 290 12.26 -12.13 -5.84
CA SER A 290 13.67 -11.90 -6.21
C SER A 290 14.55 -11.67 -4.99
N PHE A 291 14.00 -11.09 -3.92
CA PHE A 291 14.72 -10.81 -2.68
C PHE A 291 14.94 -12.09 -1.86
N HIS A 292 13.87 -12.86 -1.63
CA HIS A 292 13.94 -14.03 -0.76
C HIS A 292 14.35 -15.31 -1.48
N LEU A 293 14.00 -15.45 -2.77
CA LEU A 293 14.07 -16.70 -3.51
C LEU A 293 14.87 -16.58 -4.82
N ALA A 294 15.82 -15.63 -4.91
CA ALA A 294 16.62 -15.36 -6.11
C ALA A 294 17.12 -16.63 -6.83
N ASP A 295 17.75 -17.54 -6.09
CA ASP A 295 18.33 -18.78 -6.62
C ASP A 295 17.26 -19.77 -7.07
N GLU A 296 16.13 -19.82 -6.35
CA GLU A 296 15.03 -20.75 -6.61
C GLU A 296 14.21 -20.35 -7.85
N ILE A 297 14.09 -19.05 -8.11
CA ILE A 297 13.33 -18.51 -9.25
C ILE A 297 14.16 -18.41 -10.54
N TYR A 298 15.47 -18.67 -10.47
CA TYR A 298 16.35 -18.60 -11.63
C TYR A 298 15.86 -19.54 -12.75
N ARG A 299 15.71 -19.00 -13.97
CA ARG A 299 15.13 -19.68 -15.16
C ARG A 299 13.68 -20.13 -15.02
N LYS A 300 12.94 -19.65 -14.01
CA LYS A 300 11.52 -19.98 -13.81
C LYS A 300 10.56 -18.85 -14.16
N SER A 301 11.04 -17.82 -14.85
CA SER A 301 10.26 -16.61 -15.08
C SER A 301 8.95 -16.84 -15.83
N GLY A 302 8.95 -17.73 -16.84
CA GLY A 302 7.73 -18.10 -17.55
C GLY A 302 6.68 -18.73 -16.63
N LYS A 303 7.06 -19.70 -15.80
CA LYS A 303 6.14 -20.35 -14.85
C LYS A 303 5.62 -19.37 -13.80
N ILE A 304 6.46 -18.47 -13.30
CA ILE A 304 6.04 -17.43 -12.36
C ILE A 304 5.02 -16.48 -13.01
N ARG A 305 5.19 -16.12 -14.29
CA ARG A 305 4.19 -15.32 -15.02
C ARG A 305 2.85 -16.02 -15.12
N VAL A 306 2.83 -17.34 -15.36
CA VAL A 306 1.59 -18.12 -15.37
C VAL A 306 0.90 -18.06 -14.00
N CYS A 307 1.63 -18.30 -12.90
CA CYS A 307 1.06 -18.21 -11.55
C CYS A 307 0.54 -16.80 -11.23
N LEU A 308 1.28 -15.75 -11.62
CA LEU A 308 0.83 -14.37 -11.42
C LEU A 308 -0.41 -14.03 -12.26
N ALA A 309 -0.47 -14.51 -13.50
CA ALA A 309 -1.61 -14.33 -14.38
C ALA A 309 -2.87 -14.99 -13.80
N GLU A 310 -2.73 -16.23 -13.32
CA GLU A 310 -3.80 -16.97 -12.67
C GLU A 310 -4.26 -16.30 -11.36
N TYR A 311 -3.31 -15.95 -10.48
CA TYR A 311 -3.62 -15.29 -9.20
C TYR A 311 -4.32 -13.94 -9.38
N ILE A 312 -3.86 -13.12 -10.32
CA ILE A 312 -4.43 -11.78 -10.57
C ILE A 312 -5.72 -11.85 -11.42
N GLY A 313 -5.98 -12.98 -12.10
CA GLY A 313 -7.14 -13.13 -12.98
C GLY A 313 -6.99 -12.41 -14.32
N VAL A 314 -5.79 -12.47 -14.93
CA VAL A 314 -5.51 -11.91 -16.27
C VAL A 314 -4.76 -12.92 -17.16
N SER A 315 -4.52 -12.57 -18.43
CA SER A 315 -3.70 -13.39 -19.32
C SER A 315 -2.19 -13.24 -19.04
N GLU A 316 -1.41 -14.28 -19.34
CA GLU A 316 0.06 -14.21 -19.29
C GLU A 316 0.60 -13.06 -20.14
N ASP A 317 -0.02 -12.79 -21.30
CA ASP A 317 0.32 -11.68 -22.17
C ASP A 317 0.15 -10.31 -21.49
N SER A 318 -0.88 -10.17 -20.64
CA SER A 318 -1.08 -8.94 -19.86
C SER A 318 0.04 -8.75 -18.85
N ILE A 319 0.44 -9.82 -18.15
CA ILE A 319 1.59 -9.80 -17.22
C ILE A 319 2.88 -9.43 -17.97
N ARG A 320 3.13 -10.04 -19.12
CA ARG A 320 4.32 -9.76 -19.95
C ARG A 320 4.36 -8.31 -20.43
N ASN A 321 3.23 -7.74 -20.85
CA ASN A 321 3.15 -6.36 -21.28
C ASN A 321 3.38 -5.38 -20.12
N ASP A 322 2.89 -5.70 -18.93
CA ASP A 322 3.17 -4.91 -17.73
C ASP A 322 4.63 -5.00 -17.29
N GLU A 323 5.24 -6.19 -17.31
CA GLU A 323 6.68 -6.36 -17.03
C GLU A 323 7.53 -5.51 -17.98
N ARG A 324 7.19 -5.50 -19.28
CA ARG A 324 7.88 -4.68 -20.27
C ARG A 324 7.73 -3.19 -19.96
N SER A 325 6.52 -2.74 -19.65
CA SER A 325 6.29 -1.33 -19.33
C SER A 325 7.03 -0.91 -18.05
N ILE A 326 7.13 -1.79 -17.05
CA ILE A 326 7.92 -1.52 -15.83
C ILE A 326 9.41 -1.46 -16.19
N GLU A 327 9.91 -2.38 -17.01
CA GLU A 327 11.30 -2.41 -17.48
C GLU A 327 11.68 -1.18 -18.31
N GLU A 328 10.78 -0.70 -19.17
CA GLU A 328 10.96 0.55 -19.93
C GLU A 328 11.10 1.77 -18.99
N SER A 329 10.35 1.81 -17.89
CA SER A 329 10.42 2.92 -16.92
C SER A 329 11.61 2.82 -15.95
N LEU A 330 11.98 1.61 -15.53
CA LEU A 330 12.91 1.39 -14.41
C LEU A 330 14.25 0.77 -14.80
N GLY A 331 14.38 0.25 -16.02
CA GLY A 331 15.53 -0.52 -16.47
C GLY A 331 15.42 -2.02 -16.19
N SER A 332 16.31 -2.81 -16.80
CA SER A 332 16.30 -4.28 -16.77
C SER A 332 16.48 -4.93 -15.39
N ASP A 333 16.99 -4.17 -14.41
CA ASP A 333 17.28 -4.61 -13.05
C ASP A 333 16.14 -4.31 -12.07
N TRP A 334 14.99 -3.82 -12.54
CA TRP A 334 13.86 -3.39 -11.70
C TRP A 334 13.37 -4.45 -10.69
N LYS A 335 13.50 -5.74 -11.02
CA LYS A 335 13.13 -6.87 -10.15
C LYS A 335 14.01 -6.98 -8.90
N LYS A 336 15.24 -6.45 -8.96
CA LYS A 336 16.22 -6.48 -7.88
C LYS A 336 16.29 -5.18 -7.08
N ARG A 337 15.50 -4.16 -7.45
CA ARG A 337 15.52 -2.85 -6.81
C ARG A 337 14.95 -2.94 -5.38
N PHE A 338 15.84 -3.10 -4.40
CA PHE A 338 15.58 -2.92 -2.97
C PHE A 338 16.67 -2.06 -2.35
N VAL A 339 16.28 -0.92 -1.77
CA VAL A 339 17.05 -0.20 -0.79
C VAL A 339 16.65 -0.72 0.58
N ILE A 340 17.59 -1.41 1.22
CA ILE A 340 17.45 -1.89 2.58
C ILE A 340 18.00 -0.79 3.51
N PRO A 341 17.25 -0.35 4.53
CA PRO A 341 17.76 0.53 5.57
C PRO A 341 18.98 -0.12 6.24
N SER A 342 20.16 0.50 6.15
CA SER A 342 21.41 0.00 6.74
C SER A 342 21.70 0.54 8.14
#